data_AF-A0A6H5H3S3-F1
#
_entry.id   AF-A0A6H5H3S3-F1
#
_cell.length_a   1.000
_cell.length_b   1.000
_cell.length_c   1.000
_cell.angle_alpha   90.00
_cell.angle_beta   90.00
_cell.angle_gamma   90.00
#
_symmetry.space_group_name_H-M   'P 1'
#
loop_
_entity.id
_entity.type
_entity.pdbx_description
1 polymer ?
#
loop_
_entity_poly.entity_id
_entity_poly.type
_entity_poly.pdbx_seq_one_letter_code
_entity_poly.pdbx_strand_id
1 'polypeptide(L)' 'APPHYSYEYKVHDGHTGDIKSAHETREGDVVKGYYTLKEADGTTREVHYTADKHHGFNAEVKKIGHAHHAPSHHGGYY' A
#
# COMPACT_ATOMS: atom_id res chain seq x y z
N ALA A 1 -10.02 -14.23 26.75
CA ALA A 1 -9.56 -12.90 26.32
C ALA A 1 -9.92 -12.71 24.85
N PRO A 2 -10.25 -11.50 24.39
CA PRO A 2 -10.52 -11.24 22.97
C PRO A 2 -9.25 -11.43 22.11
N PRO A 3 -9.39 -11.77 20.81
CA PRO A 3 -8.26 -11.93 19.90
C PRO A 3 -7.42 -10.65 19.79
N HIS A 4 -6.10 -10.80 19.82
CA HIS A 4 -5.17 -9.68 19.69
C HIS A 4 -3.91 -10.11 18.95
N TYR A 5 -3.44 -9.26 18.03
CA TYR A 5 -2.11 -9.40 17.42
C TYR A 5 -1.59 -8.04 16.96
N SER A 6 -0.28 -8.00 16.77
CA SER A 6 0.42 -6.94 16.04
C SER A 6 1.48 -7.60 15.18
N TYR A 7 1.57 -7.20 13.91
CA TYR A 7 2.66 -7.62 13.05
C TYR A 7 3.15 -6.47 12.17
N GLU A 8 4.41 -6.55 11.77
CA GLU A 8 5.00 -5.65 10.78
C GLU A 8 6.01 -6.39 9.91
N TYR A 9 6.18 -5.91 8.69
CA TYR A 9 7.30 -6.30 7.83
C TYR A 9 7.72 -5.15 6.93
N LYS A 10 8.97 -5.22 6.48
CA LYS A 10 9.54 -4.28 5.51
C LYS A 10 10.44 -5.02 4.53
N VAL A 11 10.34 -4.67 3.26
CA VAL A 11 11.27 -5.08 2.21
C VAL A 11 11.89 -3.81 1.64
N HIS A 12 13.21 -3.84 1.47
CA HIS A 12 13.96 -2.80 0.80
C HIS A 12 15.05 -3.44 -0.05
N ASP A 13 14.68 -3.89 -1.24
CA ASP A 13 15.59 -4.48 -2.20
C ASP A 13 15.90 -3.46 -3.31
N GLY A 14 17.11 -2.90 -3.27
CA GLY A 14 17.57 -1.94 -4.28
C GLY A 14 17.90 -2.58 -5.63
N HIS A 15 18.06 -3.90 -5.70
CA HIS A 15 18.34 -4.61 -6.95
C HIS A 15 17.07 -4.81 -7.78
N THR A 16 15.99 -5.26 -7.15
CA THR A 16 14.69 -5.45 -7.82
C THR A 16 13.82 -4.20 -7.83
N GLY A 17 14.11 -3.23 -6.95
CA GLY A 17 13.26 -2.06 -6.71
C GLY A 17 12.07 -2.33 -5.79
N ASP A 18 12.00 -3.52 -5.19
CA ASP A 18 10.94 -3.90 -4.25
C ASP A 18 11.13 -3.20 -2.90
N ILE A 19 10.42 -2.09 -2.75
CA ILE A 19 10.40 -1.29 -1.54
C ILE A 19 8.96 -1.21 -1.04
N LYS A 20 8.68 -1.89 0.07
CA LYS A 20 7.35 -1.95 0.68
C LYS A 20 7.43 -2.17 2.18
N SER A 21 6.39 -1.75 2.88
CA SER A 21 6.21 -2.03 4.31
C SER A 21 4.74 -2.28 4.60
N ALA A 22 4.44 -3.06 5.63
CA ALA A 22 3.10 -3.19 6.16
C ALA A 22 3.14 -3.33 7.68
N HIS A 23 2.12 -2.81 8.34
CA HIS A 23 1.88 -2.98 9.77
C HIS A 23 0.37 -3.13 10.00
N GLU A 24 -0.04 -4.10 10.81
CA GLU A 24 -1.44 -4.32 11.16
C GLU A 24 -1.56 -4.74 12.62
N THR A 25 -2.59 -4.22 13.28
CA THR A 25 -3.01 -4.64 14.61
C THR A 25 -4.46 -5.08 14.58
N ARG A 26 -4.77 -6.04 15.46
CA ARG A 26 -6.14 -6.43 15.77
C ARG A 26 -6.37 -6.36 17.25
N GLU A 27 -7.49 -5.76 17.61
CA GLU A 27 -8.01 -5.71 18.97
C GLU A 27 -9.48 -6.13 18.95
N GLY A 28 -9.77 -7.36 19.38
CA GLY A 28 -11.10 -7.94 19.30
C GLY A 28 -11.58 -8.09 17.86
N ASP A 29 -12.58 -7.30 17.48
CA ASP A 29 -13.17 -7.28 16.14
C ASP A 29 -12.73 -6.08 15.30
N VAL A 30 -11.82 -5.24 15.82
CA VAL A 30 -11.28 -4.08 15.12
C VAL A 30 -9.90 -4.41 14.58
N VAL A 31 -9.72 -4.25 13.27
CA VAL A 31 -8.42 -4.31 12.59
C VAL A 31 -8.03 -2.91 12.15
N LYS A 32 -6.77 -2.55 12.33
CA LYS A 32 -6.18 -1.30 11.83
C LYS A 32 -4.84 -1.60 11.23
N GLY A 33 -4.53 -1.00 10.10
CA GLY A 33 -3.21 -1.16 9.52
C GLY A 33 -2.88 -0.13 8.49
N TYR A 34 -1.64 -0.17 8.05
CA TYR A 34 -1.18 0.62 6.93
C TYR A 34 -0.12 -0.14 6.14
N TYR A 35 0.01 0.21 4.87
CA TYR A 35 1.10 -0.29 4.05
C TYR A 35 1.62 0.79 3.09
N THR A 36 2.89 0.63 2.70
CA THR A 36 3.53 1.42 1.66
C THR A 36 4.03 0.51 0.54
N LEU A 37 3.94 0.97 -0.70
CA LEU A 37 4.46 0.28 -1.88
C LEU A 37 5.05 1.31 -2.86
N LYS A 38 6.34 1.16 -3.19
CA LYS A 38 6.94 1.87 -4.31
C LYS A 38 6.39 1.31 -5.62
N GLU A 39 5.67 2.14 -6.37
CA GLU A 39 5.09 1.77 -7.66
C GLU A 39 6.11 1.89 -8.79
N ALA A 40 5.88 1.14 -9.87
CA ALA A 40 6.75 1.14 -11.04
C ALA A 40 6.81 2.49 -11.77
N ASP A 41 5.80 3.34 -11.61
CA ASP A 41 5.77 4.69 -12.19
C ASP A 41 6.56 5.73 -11.37
N GLY A 42 7.25 5.29 -10.31
CA GLY A 42 8.06 6.14 -9.45
C GLY A 42 7.31 6.76 -8.27
N THR A 43 6.00 6.58 -8.16
CA THR A 43 5.24 7.04 -6.99
C THR A 43 5.30 6.03 -5.84
N THR A 44 4.86 6.46 -4.66
CA THR A 44 4.63 5.59 -3.52
C THR A 44 3.14 5.57 -3.20
N ARG A 45 2.54 4.39 -3.18
CA ARG A 45 1.20 4.18 -2.64
C ARG A 45 1.29 4.00 -1.14
N GLU A 46 0.54 4.81 -0.39
CA GLU A 46 0.36 4.69 1.05
C GLU A 46 -1.12 4.45 1.33
N VAL A 47 -1.44 3.38 2.05
CA VAL A 47 -2.82 3.03 2.39
C VAL A 47 -2.94 2.87 3.88
N HIS A 48 -3.89 3.58 4.48
CA HIS A 48 -4.31 3.39 5.87
C HIS A 48 -5.69 2.77 5.87
N TYR A 49 -5.91 1.71 6.62
CA TYR A 49 -7.18 1.00 6.63
C TYR A 49 -7.65 0.63 8.02
N THR A 50 -8.96 0.51 8.16
CA THR A 50 -9.65 0.00 9.34
C THR A 50 -10.71 -1.00 8.91
N ALA A 51 -11.01 -1.99 9.75
CA ALA A 51 -12.14 -2.89 9.55
C ALA A 51 -12.81 -3.22 10.89
N ASP A 52 -14.14 -3.15 10.92
CA ASP A 52 -14.95 -3.60 12.05
C ASP A 52 -16.35 -4.08 11.60
N LYS A 53 -17.14 -4.62 12.54
CA LYS A 53 -18.46 -5.20 12.28
C LYS A 53 -19.52 -4.17 11.85
N HIS A 54 -19.36 -2.90 12.21
CA HIS A 54 -20.36 -1.85 11.99
C HIS A 54 -20.10 -1.08 10.70
N HIS A 55 -18.84 -0.75 10.43
CA HIS A 55 -18.42 0.10 9.31
C HIS A 55 -17.84 -0.70 8.15
N GLY A 56 -17.58 -2.00 8.34
CA GLY A 56 -16.89 -2.83 7.35
C GLY A 56 -15.44 -2.36 7.14
N PHE A 57 -14.86 -2.71 6.00
CA PHE A 57 -13.52 -2.28 5.60
C PHE A 57 -13.55 -0.86 5.02
N ASN A 58 -12.69 0.02 5.51
CA ASN A 58 -12.50 1.37 5.02
C ASN A 58 -11.01 1.63 4.81
N ALA A 59 -10.65 2.30 3.72
CA ALA A 59 -9.27 2.63 3.40
C ALA A 59 -9.12 4.04 2.85
N GLU A 60 -8.11 4.75 3.33
CA GLU A 60 -7.61 6.00 2.77
C GLU A 60 -6.35 5.69 1.94
N VAL A 61 -6.42 5.96 0.64
CA VAL A 61 -5.32 5.69 -0.30
C VAL A 61 -4.70 7.01 -0.74
N LYS A 62 -3.38 7.14 -0.53
CA LYS A 62 -2.58 8.27 -0.98
C LYS A 62 -1.56 7.81 -2.01
N LYS A 63 -1.38 8.61 -3.05
CA LYS A 63 -0.31 8.47 -4.03
C LYS A 63 0.66 9.62 -3.86
N ILE A 64 1.89 9.32 -3.48
CA ILE A 64 2.93 10.29 -3.14
C ILE A 64 3.97 10.32 -4.26
N GLY A 65 4.32 11.52 -4.72
CA GLY A 65 5.28 11.74 -5.80
C GLY A 65 4.64 11.94 -7.17
N HIS A 66 5.47 11.96 -8.21
CA HIS A 66 5.05 12.20 -9.59
C HIS A 66 5.14 10.91 -10.41
N ALA A 67 4.04 10.55 -11.08
CA ALA A 67 4.01 9.40 -11.97
C ALA A 67 4.76 9.72 -13.26
N HIS A 68 5.76 8.92 -13.59
CA HIS A 68 6.41 8.93 -14.89
C HIS A 68 5.69 7.94 -15.80
N HIS A 69 4.74 8.44 -16.59
CA HIS A 69 4.17 7.65 -17.67
C HIS A 69 5.16 7.59 -18.83
N ALA A 70 5.40 6.38 -19.37
CA ALA A 70 6.10 6.27 -20.64
C ALA A 70 5.32 7.08 -21.70
N PRO A 71 5.99 7.89 -22.54
CA PRO A 71 5.31 8.54 -23.64
C PRO A 71 4.61 7.48 -24.49
N SER A 72 3.35 7.71 -24.81
CA SER A 72 2.60 6.86 -25.74
C SER A 72 3.33 6.87 -27.07
N HIS A 73 4.04 5.77 -27.39
CA HIS A 73 4.52 5.53 -28.75
C HIS A 73 3.31 5.22 -29.63
N HIS A 74 2.57 6.28 -30.00
CA HIS A 74 1.60 6.21 -31.07
C HIS A 74 2.41 6.07 -32.37
N GLY A 75 2.64 4.82 -32.77
CA GLY A 75 3.37 4.47 -33.99
C GLY A 75 2.66 5.05 -35.21
N GLY A 76 3.20 6.15 -35.74
CA GLY A 76 2.90 6.62 -37.09
C GLY A 76 3.63 5.72 -38.08
N TYR A 77 2.88 4.81 -38.69
CA TYR A 77 3.32 4.11 -39.90
C TYR A 77 3.45 5.12 -41.04
N TYR A 78 4.63 5.20 -41.64
CA TYR A 78 4.87 5.59 -43.03
C TYR A 78 5.92 4.65 -43.61
#